data_AF-A0A0C2BVN0-F1
#
_entry.id   AF-A0A0C2BVN0-F1
#
_cell.length_a   1.000
_cell.length_b   1.000
_cell.length_c   1.000
_cell.angle_alpha   90.00
_cell.angle_beta   90.00
_cell.angle_gamma   90.00
#
_symmetry.space_group_name_H-M   'P 1'
#
loop_
_entity.id
_entity.type
_entity.pdbx_description
1 polymer ?
#
loop_
_entity_poly.entity_id
_entity_poly.type
_entity_poly.pdbx_seq_one_letter_code
_entity_poly.pdbx_strand_id
1 'polypeptide(L)'
;MQADKTVTYPITVATQEIAGLTEIAEMPRCRYEVIDPETRDTVDVVTVGSKLLHRWTCESSAPDLWCMTVHSCHVEDGSGTTFSILDDKGKRRRRAERGICSIDRYLLDNLEYGPGPLQAQKEAHAFKFADK
;
A
#
# COMPACT_ATOMS: atom_id res chain seq x y z
N MET A 1 11.42 69.47 -8.63
CA MET A 1 12.24 68.26 -8.73
C MET A 1 12.01 67.47 -7.44
N GLN A 2 11.35 66.31 -7.53
CA GLN A 2 10.97 65.52 -6.35
C GLN A 2 12.03 64.44 -6.14
N ALA A 3 12.69 64.48 -4.98
CA ALA A 3 13.76 63.54 -4.65
C ALA A 3 13.17 62.15 -4.42
N ASP A 4 13.68 61.17 -5.16
CA ASP A 4 13.38 59.75 -5.01
C ASP A 4 13.87 59.29 -3.62
N LYS A 5 12.95 58.79 -2.80
CA LYS A 5 13.21 58.42 -1.40
C LYS A 5 13.17 56.92 -1.29
N THR A 6 14.28 56.27 -1.61
CA THR A 6 14.43 54.82 -1.49
C THR A 6 14.60 54.43 -0.02
N VAL A 7 13.65 53.64 0.47
CA VAL A 7 13.69 53.08 1.83
C VAL A 7 14.37 51.72 1.76
N THR A 8 15.64 51.66 2.16
CA THR A 8 16.42 50.44 2.17
C THR A 8 16.30 49.77 3.54
N TYR A 9 15.55 48.68 3.63
CA TYR A 9 15.52 47.82 4.81
C TYR A 9 16.59 46.73 4.69
N PRO A 10 17.40 46.45 5.72
CA PRO A 10 18.30 45.30 5.70
C PRO A 10 17.47 44.02 5.86
N ILE A 11 17.19 43.32 4.74
CA ILE A 11 16.63 41.97 4.80
C ILE A 11 17.81 41.01 4.94
N THR A 12 18.02 40.50 6.16
CA THR A 12 18.98 39.44 6.41
C THR A 12 18.33 38.11 6.07
N VAL A 13 18.63 37.56 4.89
CA VAL A 13 18.22 36.20 4.52
C VAL A 13 19.17 35.23 5.20
N ALA A 14 18.74 34.66 6.33
CA ALA A 14 19.47 33.57 6.97
C ALA A 14 19.31 32.31 6.10
N THR A 15 20.39 31.85 5.48
CA THR A 15 20.44 30.54 4.83
C THR A 15 20.47 29.49 5.94
N GLN A 16 19.34 28.84 6.17
CA GLN A 16 19.24 27.72 7.10
C GLN A 16 20.12 26.58 6.58
N GLU A 17 21.00 26.07 7.44
CA GLU A 17 21.84 24.92 7.08
C GLU A 17 20.91 23.73 6.77
N ILE A 18 21.00 23.24 5.54
CA ILE A 18 20.32 22.02 5.15
C ILE A 18 21.12 20.89 5.79
N ALA A 19 20.67 20.40 6.95
CA ALA A 19 21.21 19.18 7.52
C ALA A 19 21.00 18.05 6.50
N GLY A 20 22.09 17.54 5.94
CA GLY A 20 22.03 16.37 5.09
C GLY A 20 21.55 15.18 5.92
N LEU A 21 20.28 14.80 5.78
CA LEU A 21 19.77 13.57 6.36
C LEU A 21 20.23 12.39 5.50
N THR A 22 21.45 11.90 5.76
CA THR A 22 21.84 10.56 5.35
C THR A 22 21.27 9.56 6.35
N GLU A 23 19.96 9.31 6.28
CA GLU A 23 19.41 8.11 6.90
C GLU A 23 19.67 6.92 6.00
N ILE A 24 20.48 5.99 6.48
CA ILE A 24 20.59 4.65 5.90
C ILE A 24 19.31 3.92 6.30
N ALA A 25 18.23 4.15 5.54
CA ALA A 25 16.97 3.50 5.77
C ALA A 25 17.06 2.05 5.29
N GLU A 26 17.00 1.10 6.23
CA GLU A 26 16.93 -0.32 5.88
C GLU A 26 15.60 -0.62 5.19
N MET A 27 15.62 -1.56 4.25
CA MET A 27 14.42 -1.97 3.53
C MET A 27 13.45 -2.64 4.52
N PRO A 28 12.15 -2.25 4.52
CA PRO A 28 11.21 -2.76 5.50
C PRO A 28 10.91 -4.25 5.27
N ARG A 29 10.65 -4.97 6.36
CA ARG A 29 10.26 -6.38 6.31
C ARG A 29 8.74 -6.48 6.28
N CYS A 30 8.20 -6.97 5.17
CA CYS A 30 6.77 -7.15 4.99
C CYS A 30 6.33 -8.57 5.34
N ARG A 31 5.13 -8.69 5.93
CA ARG A 31 4.43 -9.94 6.20
C ARG A 31 2.98 -9.83 5.73
N TYR A 32 2.46 -10.96 5.27
CA TYR A 32 1.08 -11.14 4.86
C TYR A 32 0.39 -12.12 5.80
N GLU A 33 -0.84 -11.79 6.19
CA GLU A 33 -1.68 -12.60 7.07
C GLU A 33 -3.11 -12.63 6.58
N VAL A 34 -3.77 -13.76 6.82
CA VAL A 34 -5.22 -13.92 6.64
C VAL A 34 -5.84 -14.11 8.01
N ILE A 35 -6.80 -13.26 8.33
CA ILE A 35 -7.38 -13.14 9.66
C ILE A 35 -8.88 -13.34 9.55
N ASP A 36 -9.46 -14.08 10.48
CA ASP A 36 -10.90 -14.17 10.60
C ASP A 36 -11.42 -12.91 11.33
N PRO A 37 -12.34 -12.13 10.74
CA PRO A 37 -12.85 -10.89 11.32
C PRO A 37 -13.61 -11.11 12.63
N GLU A 38 -14.15 -12.30 12.89
CA GLU A 38 -14.88 -12.62 14.11
C GLU A 38 -13.94 -12.97 15.27
N THR A 39 -12.99 -13.88 15.04
CA THR A 39 -12.04 -14.33 16.08
C THR A 39 -10.85 -13.38 16.24
N ARG A 40 -10.51 -12.63 15.18
CA ARG A 40 -9.31 -11.78 15.05
C ARG A 40 -7.99 -12.55 15.09
N ASP A 41 -8.05 -13.87 14.92
CA ASP A 41 -6.89 -14.74 14.85
C ASP A 41 -6.52 -15.06 13.41
N THR A 42 -5.25 -15.41 13.19
CA THR A 42 -4.79 -15.89 11.89
C THR A 42 -5.37 -17.26 11.60
N VAL A 43 -5.82 -17.48 10.36
CA VAL A 43 -6.48 -18.73 9.98
C VAL A 43 -5.78 -19.39 8.80
N ASP A 44 -5.56 -20.70 8.93
CA ASP A 44 -4.97 -21.54 7.89
C ASP A 44 -6.03 -22.34 7.11
N VAL A 45 -7.16 -22.69 7.75
CA VAL A 45 -8.22 -23.51 7.16
C VAL A 45 -9.58 -22.83 7.36
N VAL A 46 -10.28 -22.62 6.24
CA VAL A 46 -11.52 -21.86 6.16
C VAL A 46 -12.54 -22.62 5.31
N THR A 47 -13.83 -22.29 5.49
CA THR A 47 -14.89 -22.80 4.62
C THR A 47 -15.09 -21.86 3.44
N VAL A 48 -15.44 -22.38 2.27
CA VAL A 48 -15.76 -21.56 1.10
C VAL A 48 -16.93 -20.61 1.42
N GLY A 49 -16.77 -19.35 1.07
CA GLY A 49 -17.73 -18.27 1.37
C GLY A 49 -17.48 -17.55 2.70
N SER A 50 -16.64 -18.10 3.60
CA SER A 50 -16.25 -17.42 4.83
C SER A 50 -15.61 -16.06 4.52
N LYS A 51 -15.97 -15.05 5.32
CA LYS A 51 -15.40 -13.71 5.21
C LYS A 51 -14.03 -13.69 5.88
N LEU A 52 -13.03 -13.17 5.19
CA LEU A 52 -11.65 -13.10 5.65
C LEU A 52 -11.09 -11.70 5.46
N LEU A 53 -10.19 -11.32 6.36
CA LEU A 53 -9.44 -10.08 6.30
C LEU A 53 -8.01 -10.41 5.86
N HIS A 54 -7.66 -9.93 4.67
CA HIS A 54 -6.29 -9.97 4.17
C HIS A 54 -5.55 -8.74 4.69
N ARG A 55 -4.42 -8.96 5.37
CA ARG A 55 -3.61 -7.89 5.96
C ARG A 55 -2.16 -8.01 5.51
N TRP A 56 -1.63 -6.90 4.97
CA TRP A 56 -0.22 -6.73 4.66
C TRP A 56 0.35 -5.69 5.63
N THR A 57 1.38 -6.08 6.37
CA THR A 57 2.07 -5.21 7.33
C THR A 57 3.56 -5.20 7.03
N CYS A 58 4.17 -4.02 7.01
CA CYS A 58 5.62 -3.86 6.90
C CYS A 58 6.18 -3.25 8.17
N GLU A 59 7.33 -3.74 8.62
CA GLU A 59 8.07 -3.24 9.77
C GLU A 59 9.36 -2.56 9.29
N SER A 60 9.62 -1.35 9.78
CA SER A 60 10.80 -0.56 9.43
C SER A 60 11.30 0.25 10.63
N SER A 61 12.60 0.52 10.66
CA SER A 61 13.22 1.50 11.57
C SER A 61 12.88 2.95 11.20
N ALA A 62 12.49 3.21 9.96
CA ALA A 62 12.15 4.54 9.45
C ALA A 62 10.79 4.52 8.72
N PRO A 63 9.66 4.40 9.44
CA PRO A 63 8.34 4.25 8.84
C PRO A 63 7.92 5.46 7.98
N ASP A 64 8.43 6.65 8.26
CA ASP A 64 8.08 7.88 7.53
C ASP A 64 8.76 7.98 6.15
N LEU A 65 9.79 7.16 5.88
CA LEU A 65 10.51 7.12 4.61
C LEU A 65 9.89 6.13 3.61
N TRP A 66 9.01 5.24 4.07
CA TRP A 66 8.49 4.15 3.28
C TRP A 66 6.96 4.23 3.20
N CYS A 67 6.41 3.80 2.07
CA CYS A 67 4.98 3.58 1.91
C CYS A 67 4.80 2.16 1.41
N MET A 68 3.96 1.36 2.08
CA MET A 68 3.74 0.02 1.58
C MET A 68 2.80 0.03 0.38
N THR A 69 3.10 -0.78 -0.63
CA THR A 69 2.27 -0.94 -1.82
C THR A 69 2.35 -2.39 -2.31
N VAL A 70 1.21 -3.05 -2.42
CA VAL A 70 1.13 -4.45 -2.88
C VAL A 70 1.08 -4.47 -4.40
N HIS A 71 2.18 -4.84 -5.08
CA HIS A 71 2.35 -4.78 -6.54
C HIS A 71 1.40 -5.71 -7.31
N SER A 72 1.41 -6.99 -6.95
CA SER A 72 0.62 -8.04 -7.60
C SER A 72 0.29 -9.14 -6.60
N CYS A 73 -0.79 -9.86 -6.88
CA CYS A 73 -1.23 -10.99 -6.08
C CYS A 73 -1.72 -12.07 -7.02
N HIS A 74 -1.19 -13.28 -6.84
CA HIS A 74 -1.50 -14.44 -7.65
C HIS A 74 -1.86 -15.59 -6.71
N VAL A 75 -2.82 -16.40 -7.12
CA VAL A 75 -3.24 -17.61 -6.41
C VAL A 75 -2.96 -18.81 -7.30
N GLU A 76 -2.39 -19.86 -6.72
CA GLU A 76 -1.99 -21.07 -7.43
C GLU A 76 -2.78 -22.26 -6.90
N ASP A 77 -3.21 -23.16 -7.79
CA ASP A 77 -3.97 -24.36 -7.45
C ASP A 77 -3.10 -25.57 -7.09
N GLY A 78 -1.77 -25.38 -7.01
CA GLY A 78 -0.78 -26.44 -6.78
C GLY A 78 -0.52 -27.35 -8.00
N SER A 79 -1.36 -27.29 -9.03
CA SER A 79 -1.18 -28.02 -10.30
C SER A 79 -0.44 -27.20 -11.37
N GLY A 80 -0.03 -25.98 -11.02
CA GLY A 80 0.68 -25.04 -11.89
C GLY A 80 -0.23 -24.02 -12.58
N THR A 81 -1.54 -24.06 -12.36
CA THR A 81 -2.43 -23.00 -12.83
C THR A 81 -2.32 -21.82 -11.88
N THR A 82 -1.93 -20.66 -12.39
CA THR A 82 -1.85 -19.42 -11.62
C THR A 82 -2.93 -18.45 -12.11
N PHE A 83 -3.63 -17.82 -11.17
CA PHE A 83 -4.62 -16.80 -11.45
C PHE A 83 -4.22 -15.50 -10.77
N SER A 84 -4.13 -14.42 -11.55
CA SER A 84 -3.77 -13.10 -11.04
C SER A 84 -5.03 -12.39 -10.56
N ILE A 85 -5.02 -11.91 -9.32
CA ILE A 85 -6.15 -11.21 -8.72
C ILE A 85 -5.87 -9.70 -8.64
N LEU A 86 -4.60 -9.33 -8.41
CA LEU A 86 -4.13 -7.94 -8.46
C LEU A 86 -3.02 -7.84 -9.51
N ASP A 87 -3.14 -6.87 -10.43
CA ASP A 87 -2.10 -6.57 -11.43
C ASP A 87 -2.06 -5.06 -11.75
N ASP A 88 -0.90 -4.60 -12.22
CA ASP A 88 -0.62 -3.22 -12.59
C ASP A 88 -1.28 -2.82 -13.94
N LYS A 89 -1.71 -3.82 -14.71
CA LYS A 89 -2.29 -3.63 -16.06
C LYS A 89 -3.67 -2.98 -16.07
N GLY A 90 -4.35 -2.87 -14.93
CA GLY A 90 -5.67 -2.23 -14.81
C GLY A 90 -5.67 -0.70 -14.99
N LYS A 91 -4.50 -0.05 -15.01
CA LYS A 91 -4.31 1.42 -15.11
C LYS A 91 -4.78 2.09 -16.42
N ARG A 92 -5.60 1.43 -17.25
CA ARG A 92 -6.12 2.00 -18.51
C ARG A 92 -7.40 2.84 -18.39
N ARG A 93 -7.94 3.07 -17.19
CA ARG A 93 -9.18 3.88 -17.03
C ARG A 93 -8.99 5.08 -16.11
N ARG A 94 -8.86 6.24 -16.76
CA ARG A 94 -8.94 7.62 -16.23
C ARG A 94 -7.88 8.03 -15.21
N ARG A 95 -7.47 9.30 -15.34
CA ARG A 95 -6.27 9.96 -14.80
C ARG A 95 -6.17 10.05 -13.26
N ALA A 96 -7.06 9.40 -12.50
CA ALA A 96 -7.24 9.62 -11.06
C ALA A 96 -6.90 8.40 -10.17
N GLU A 97 -6.76 7.19 -10.73
CA GLU A 97 -6.41 5.97 -9.96
C GLU A 97 -5.07 5.42 -10.46
N ARG A 98 -3.96 6.06 -10.06
CA ARG A 98 -2.63 5.43 -10.13
C ARG A 98 -2.48 4.45 -8.96
N GLY A 99 -3.37 3.47 -8.91
CA GLY A 99 -3.36 2.37 -7.94
C GLY A 99 -3.24 1.04 -8.64
N ILE A 100 -2.99 0.00 -7.86
CA ILE A 100 -3.07 -1.38 -8.32
C ILE A 100 -4.53 -1.78 -8.31
N CYS A 101 -4.99 -2.32 -9.43
CA CYS A 101 -6.39 -2.52 -9.69
C CYS A 101 -6.72 -4.00 -9.51
N SER A 102 -7.79 -4.26 -8.77
CA SER A 102 -8.40 -5.58 -8.77
C SER A 102 -8.79 -5.99 -10.20
N ILE A 103 -8.32 -7.17 -10.62
CA ILE A 103 -8.72 -7.78 -11.89
C ILE A 103 -10.17 -8.26 -11.77
N ASP A 104 -10.50 -8.91 -10.66
CA ASP A 104 -11.83 -9.38 -10.34
C ASP A 104 -12.27 -8.91 -8.94
N ARG A 105 -13.17 -7.93 -8.93
CA ARG A 105 -13.69 -7.31 -7.71
C ARG A 105 -14.56 -8.26 -6.87
N TYR A 106 -15.00 -9.39 -7.44
CA TYR A 106 -15.71 -10.42 -6.69
C TYR A 106 -14.78 -11.30 -5.86
N LEU A 107 -13.52 -11.48 -6.31
CA LEU A 107 -12.53 -12.30 -5.62
C LEU A 107 -11.77 -11.49 -4.56
N LEU A 108 -11.28 -10.30 -4.94
CA LEU A 108 -10.60 -9.38 -4.03
C LEU A 108 -10.74 -7.99 -4.60
N ASP A 109 -11.47 -7.10 -3.93
CA ASP A 109 -11.64 -5.73 -4.38
C ASP A 109 -10.37 -4.88 -4.10
N ASN A 110 -10.36 -3.61 -4.52
CA ASN A 110 -9.22 -2.71 -4.34
C ASN A 110 -8.79 -2.62 -2.88
N LEU A 111 -7.48 -2.72 -2.65
CA LEU A 111 -6.88 -2.67 -1.32
C LEU A 111 -7.10 -1.31 -0.64
N GLU A 112 -7.32 -1.35 0.66
CA GLU A 112 -7.46 -0.17 1.50
C GLU A 112 -6.15 0.05 2.24
N TYR A 113 -5.50 1.17 1.94
CA TYR A 113 -4.31 1.62 2.66
C TYR A 113 -4.78 2.50 3.83
N GLY A 114 -4.49 2.07 5.05
CA GLY A 114 -4.87 2.79 6.25
C GLY A 114 -4.01 4.03 6.49
N PRO A 115 -4.33 4.86 7.50
CA PRO A 115 -3.51 6.02 7.87
C PRO A 115 -2.16 5.63 8.50
N GLY A 116 -1.94 4.35 8.82
CA GLY A 116 -0.66 3.85 9.32
C GLY A 116 0.35 3.67 8.18
N PRO A 117 1.62 4.11 8.34
CA PRO A 117 2.55 4.29 7.22
C PRO A 117 2.95 3.01 6.46
N LEU A 118 2.64 1.81 6.96
CA LEU A 118 3.11 0.55 6.37
C LEU A 118 2.09 -0.59 6.44
N GLN A 119 0.81 -0.28 6.28
CA GLN A 119 -0.26 -1.27 6.37
C GLN A 119 -1.27 -1.14 5.22
N ALA A 120 -1.66 -2.29 4.67
CA ALA A 120 -2.76 -2.42 3.72
C ALA A 120 -3.66 -3.56 4.16
N GLN A 121 -4.97 -3.40 3.94
CA GLN A 121 -5.94 -4.43 4.29
C GLN A 121 -7.07 -4.50 3.28
N LYS A 122 -7.69 -5.68 3.17
CA LYS A 122 -8.94 -5.83 2.43
C LYS A 122 -9.73 -7.03 2.91
N GLU A 123 -11.04 -6.87 2.96
CA GLU A 123 -11.95 -7.98 3.21
C GLU A 123 -12.30 -8.69 1.89
N ALA A 124 -12.29 -10.03 1.92
CA ALA A 124 -12.68 -10.87 0.79
C ALA A 124 -13.35 -12.16 1.28
N HIS A 125 -14.01 -12.86 0.37
CA HIS A 125 -14.60 -14.16 0.65
C HIS A 125 -13.67 -15.27 0.21
N ALA A 126 -13.54 -16.31 1.04
CA ALA A 126 -12.83 -17.52 0.69
C ALA A 126 -13.46 -18.16 -0.55
N PHE A 127 -12.63 -18.45 -1.56
CA PHE A 127 -13.04 -19.16 -2.76
C PHE A 127 -12.14 -20.37 -2.98
N LYS A 128 -12.64 -21.33 -3.77
CA LYS A 128 -11.91 -22.53 -4.17
C LYS A 128 -11.92 -22.61 -5.69
N PHE A 129 -10.86 -23.13 -6.28
CA PHE A 129 -10.88 -23.55 -7.67
C PHE A 129 -11.92 -24.66 -7.87
N ALA A 130 -12.64 -24.62 -8.99
CA ALA A 130 -13.48 -25.74 -9.38
C ALA A 130 -12.60 -26.98 -9.56
N ASP A 131 -13.06 -28.11 -9.03
CA ASP A 131 -12.40 -29.40 -9.30
C ASP A 131 -12.44 -29.65 -10.81
N LYS A 132 -11.30 -30.06 -11.39
CA LYS A 132 -11.21 -30.45 -12.80
C LYS A 132 -11.98 -31.73 -13.10
#